data_AF-A0A0N1LGC8-F1
#
_entry.id   AF-A0A0N1LGC8-F1
#
_cell.length_a   1.000
_cell.length_b   1.000
_cell.length_c   1.000
_cell.angle_alpha   90.00
_cell.angle_beta   90.00
_cell.angle_gamma   90.00
#
_symmetry.space_group_name_H-M   'P 1'
#
loop_
_entity.id
_entity.type
_entity.pdbx_description
1 polymer ?
#
loop_
_entity_poly.entity_id
_entity_poly.type
_entity_poly.pdbx_seq_one_letter_code
_entity_poly.pdbx_strand_id
1 'polypeptide(L)' 'MTEERSQSLDRPQRRLLRRIFNGRTVPVFVDGRPFLTYKEASRYLLSLADDDRQKAFLDMRSGAAMGSVIEE' A
#
# COMPACT_ATOMS: atom_id res chain seq x y z
N MET A 1 -6.60 3.92 -27.13
CA MET A 1 -7.21 3.94 -25.79
C MET A 1 -6.73 2.67 -25.10
N THR A 2 -5.55 2.73 -24.48
CA THR A 2 -4.80 1.57 -24.02
C THR A 2 -5.57 0.83 -22.94
N GLU A 3 -5.87 -0.43 -23.21
CA GLU A 3 -6.41 -1.41 -22.27
C GLU A 3 -5.35 -1.74 -21.20
N GLU A 4 -5.12 -0.80 -20.26
CA GLU A 4 -4.39 -1.06 -19.01
C GLU A 4 -5.40 -1.39 -17.90
N ARG A 5 -6.34 -2.30 -18.16
CA ARG A 5 -7.37 -2.69 -17.18
C ARG A 5 -6.98 -3.90 -16.33
N SER A 6 -5.84 -4.54 -16.58
CA SER A 6 -5.52 -5.84 -15.97
C SER A 6 -4.51 -5.82 -14.83
N GLN A 7 -3.97 -4.65 -14.46
CA GLN A 7 -3.04 -4.52 -13.31
C GLN A 7 -3.29 -3.23 -12.53
N SER A 8 -4.54 -2.91 -12.26
CA SER A 8 -4.91 -1.70 -11.53
C SER A 8 -5.47 -2.07 -10.16
N LEU A 9 -4.88 -1.54 -9.08
CA LEU A 9 -5.50 -1.61 -7.75
C LEU A 9 -6.94 -1.10 -7.81
N ASP A 10 -7.84 -1.83 -7.16
CA ASP A 10 -9.26 -1.52 -7.15
C ASP A 10 -9.51 -0.10 -6.61
N ARG A 11 -10.56 0.56 -7.13
CA ARG A 11 -10.96 1.92 -6.68
C ARG A 11 -10.98 2.07 -5.14
N PRO A 12 -11.59 1.16 -4.35
CA PRO A 12 -11.55 1.24 -2.89
C PRO A 12 -10.14 1.08 -2.30
N GLN A 13 -9.33 0.14 -2.81
CA GLN A 13 -7.96 -0.09 -2.36
C GLN A 13 -7.09 1.15 -2.59
N ARG A 14 -7.23 1.76 -3.77
CA ARG A 14 -6.52 2.97 -4.18
C ARG A 14 -6.83 4.16 -3.25
N ARG A 15 -8.10 4.36 -2.92
CA ARG A 15 -8.54 5.43 -2.01
C ARG A 15 -7.97 5.21 -0.61
N LEU A 16 -7.99 3.98 -0.10
CA LEU A 16 -7.46 3.65 1.21
C LEU A 16 -5.94 3.89 1.28
N LEU A 17 -5.17 3.40 0.30
CA LEU A 17 -3.73 3.60 0.27
C LEU A 17 -3.36 5.09 0.18
N ARG A 18 -4.06 5.87 -0.66
CA ARG A 18 -3.86 7.32 -0.69
C ARG A 18 -4.11 7.96 0.68
N ARG A 19 -5.13 7.53 1.42
CA ARG A 19 -5.40 8.03 2.78
C ARG A 19 -4.28 7.65 3.76
N ILE A 20 -3.75 6.44 3.66
CA ILE A 20 -2.65 5.95 4.51
C ILE A 20 -1.38 6.76 4.29
N PHE A 21 -1.03 7.04 3.03
CA PHE A 21 0.24 7.67 2.67
C PHE A 21 0.16 9.20 2.53
N ASN A 22 -1.03 9.79 2.41
CA ASN A 22 -1.17 11.24 2.34
C ASN A 22 -0.70 11.88 3.67
N GLY A 23 0.43 12.57 3.63
CA GLY A 23 1.01 13.27 4.78
C GLY A 23 1.74 12.36 5.77
N ARG A 24 1.98 11.09 5.42
CA ARG A 24 2.68 10.16 6.32
C ARG A 24 4.18 10.45 6.32
N THR A 25 4.77 10.55 7.50
CA THR A 25 6.21 10.74 7.73
C THR A 25 6.89 9.48 8.27
N VAL A 26 6.12 8.50 8.76
CA VAL A 26 6.60 7.20 9.24
C VAL A 26 6.39 6.13 8.15
N PRO A 27 7.42 5.38 7.73
CA PRO A 27 7.25 4.35 6.72
C PRO A 27 6.35 3.20 7.20
N VAL A 28 5.60 2.62 6.29
CA VAL A 28 4.90 1.34 6.48
C VAL A 28 5.81 0.22 6.03
N PHE A 29 6.12 -0.71 6.91
CA PHE A 29 6.97 -1.87 6.59
C PHE A 29 6.11 -3.02 6.07
N VAL A 30 6.50 -3.58 4.93
CA VAL A 30 5.84 -4.72 4.29
C VAL A 30 6.93 -5.60 3.69
N ASP A 31 6.93 -6.89 4.04
CA ASP A 31 7.95 -7.83 3.55
C ASP A 31 9.40 -7.31 3.78
N GLY A 32 9.63 -6.68 4.94
CA GLY A 32 10.93 -6.08 5.29
C GLY A 32 11.29 -4.79 4.54
N ARG A 33 10.42 -4.28 3.65
CA ARG A 33 10.65 -3.06 2.88
C ARG A 33 9.85 -1.88 3.44
N PRO A 34 10.49 -0.71 3.69
CA PRO A 34 9.78 0.50 4.09
C PRO A 34 9.13 1.19 2.88
N PHE A 35 7.88 1.57 3.02
CA PHE A 35 7.14 2.38 2.04
C PHE A 35 6.66 3.67 2.70
N LEU A 36 7.02 4.81 2.13
CA LEU A 36 6.58 6.12 2.62
C LEU A 36 5.51 6.74 1.74
N THR A 37 5.49 6.40 0.45
CA THR A 37 4.57 7.00 -0.51
C THR A 37 3.62 5.99 -1.12
N TYR A 38 2.42 6.47 -1.47
CA TYR A 38 1.44 5.72 -2.25
C TYR A 38 2.04 5.20 -3.56
N LYS A 39 2.88 6.01 -4.24
CA LYS A 39 3.46 5.63 -5.53
C LYS A 39 4.35 4.39 -5.39
N GLU A 40 5.23 4.37 -4.39
CA GLU A 40 6.12 3.23 -4.13
C GLU A 40 5.33 1.98 -3.72
N ALA A 41 4.38 2.13 -2.79
CA ALA A 41 3.51 1.04 -2.36
C ALA A 41 2.69 0.47 -3.52
N SER A 42 2.10 1.32 -4.35
CA SER A 42 1.31 0.88 -5.50
C SER A 42 2.17 0.14 -6.53
N ARG A 43 3.37 0.65 -6.85
CA ARG A 43 4.29 -0.02 -7.77
C ARG A 43 4.71 -1.40 -7.25
N TYR A 44 4.97 -1.50 -5.94
CA TYR A 44 5.29 -2.79 -5.32
C TYR A 44 4.13 -3.78 -5.42
N LEU A 45 2.91 -3.37 -5.04
CA LEU A 45 1.72 -4.22 -5.14
C LEU A 45 1.47 -4.71 -6.56
N LEU A 46 1.69 -3.87 -7.57
CA LEU A 46 1.51 -4.25 -8.98
C LEU A 46 2.61 -5.17 -9.52
N SER A 47 3.79 -5.18 -8.89
CA SER A 47 4.87 -6.12 -9.24
C SER A 47 4.65 -7.53 -8.71
N LEU A 48 3.71 -7.71 -7.78
CA LEU A 48 3.40 -9.00 -7.15
C LEU A 48 2.31 -9.77 -7.90
N ALA A 49 2.34 -11.10 -7.77
CA ALA A 49 1.24 -11.98 -8.13
C ALA A 49 0.00 -11.69 -7.26
N ASP A 50 -1.19 -12.08 -7.72
CA ASP A 50 -2.45 -11.66 -7.07
C ASP A 50 -2.57 -12.11 -5.60
N ASP A 51 -2.11 -13.32 -5.27
CA ASP A 51 -2.10 -13.82 -3.88
C ASP A 51 -1.14 -13.01 -2.98
N ASP A 52 0.08 -12.78 -3.44
CA ASP A 52 1.08 -11.97 -2.72
C ASP A 52 0.67 -10.51 -2.61
N ARG A 53 0.02 -9.96 -3.65
CA ARG A 53 -0.51 -8.60 -3.67
C ARG A 53 -1.57 -8.43 -2.59
N GLN A 54 -2.50 -9.38 -2.47
CA GLN A 54 -3.54 -9.32 -1.45
C GLN A 54 -2.95 -9.37 -0.05
N LYS A 55 -1.97 -10.26 0.20
CA LYS A 55 -1.25 -10.34 1.47
C LYS A 55 -0.51 -9.03 1.79
N ALA A 56 0.30 -8.53 0.86
CA ALA A 56 1.04 -7.28 1.02
C ALA A 56 0.12 -6.08 1.26
N PHE A 57 -1.06 -6.04 0.63
CA PHE A 57 -2.06 -4.99 0.86
C PHE A 57 -2.63 -5.04 2.29
N LEU A 58 -2.91 -6.24 2.81
CA LEU A 58 -3.36 -6.41 4.18
C LEU A 58 -2.28 -6.01 5.18
N ASP A 59 -1.03 -6.37 4.93
CA ASP A 59 0.11 -5.97 5.75
C ASP A 59 0.30 -4.45 5.74
N MET A 60 0.20 -3.81 4.57
CA MET A 60 0.21 -2.34 4.46
C MET A 60 -0.89 -1.68 5.29
N ARG A 61 -2.10 -2.24 5.24
CA ARG A 61 -3.25 -1.72 5.99
C ARG A 61 -3.04 -1.88 7.50
N SER A 62 -2.54 -3.03 7.95
CA SER A 62 -2.28 -3.32 9.35
C SER A 62 -1.12 -2.49 9.91
N GLY A 63 0.00 -2.42 9.20
CA GLY A 63 1.14 -1.57 9.57
C GLY A 63 0.80 -0.08 9.54
N ALA A 64 -0.13 0.33 8.68
CA ALA A 64 -0.63 1.70 8.68
C ALA A 64 -1.44 2.05 9.94
N ALA A 65 -2.27 1.13 10.43
CA ALA A 65 -3.03 1.28 11.66
C ALA A 65 -2.12 1.28 12.90
N MET A 66 -1.14 0.37 12.94
CA MET A 66 -0.18 0.29 14.04
C MET A 66 0.79 1.48 14.09
N GLY A 67 1.23 2.01 12.95
CA GLY A 67 2.10 3.19 12.91
C GLY A 67 1.42 4.53 13.25
N SER A 68 0.14 4.51 13.64
CA SER A 68 -0.55 5.64 14.29
C SER A 68 -0.51 5.55 15.82
N VAL A 69 -0.01 4.44 16.36
CA VAL A 69 0.19 4.17 17.79
C VAL A 69 1.70 4.23 18.05
N ILE A 70 2.29 5.41 17.88
CA ILE A 70 3.49 5.73 18.65
C ILE A 70 2.97 6.58 19.80
N GLU A 71 2.77 5.88 20.92
CA GLU A 71 2.48 6.44 22.23
C GLU A 71 3.63 7.35 22.67
N GLU A 72 3.27 8.50 23.23
CA GLU A 72 4.07 9.20 24.24
C GLU A 72 3.35 9.02 25.58
#